data_AF-A0A6G2PWT2-F1
#
_entry.id   AF-A0A6G2PWT2-F1
#
_cell.length_a   1.000
_cell.length_b   1.000
_cell.length_c   1.000
_cell.angle_alpha   90.00
_cell.angle_beta   90.00
_cell.angle_gamma   90.00
#
_symmetry.space_group_name_H-M   'P 1'
#
loop_
_entity.id
_entity.type
_entity.pdbx_description
1 polymer ?
#
loop_
_entity_poly.entity_id
_entity_poly.type
_entity_poly.pdbx_seq_one_letter_code
_entity_poly.pdbx_strand_id
1 'polypeptide(L)'
;LAALGARDTLAPARTIKHAPEYTTRTALADAGFSEPFVEDFFRPFLAGVFLEDTLETSSRVFHLVWRSMLRGALCLPAFGVQSVP
;
A
#
# COMPACT_ATOMS: atom_id res chain seq x y z
N LEU A 1 5.91 -5.63 -9.37
CA LEU A 1 6.15 -4.33 -8.69
C LEU A 1 6.04 -3.13 -9.63
N ALA A 2 6.83 -3.05 -10.71
CA ALA A 2 6.92 -1.84 -11.56
C ALA A 2 5.59 -1.39 -12.18
N ALA A 3 4.75 -2.30 -12.68
CA ALA A 3 3.47 -1.94 -13.30
C ALA A 3 2.43 -1.41 -12.30
N LEU A 4 2.27 -2.07 -11.15
CA LEU A 4 1.40 -1.61 -10.06
C LEU A 4 1.88 -0.25 -9.54
N GLY A 5 3.19 -0.14 -9.27
CA GLY A 5 3.78 1.09 -8.76
C GLY A 5 3.66 2.27 -9.73
N ALA A 6 3.84 2.04 -11.05
CA ALA A 6 3.66 3.06 -12.07
C ALA A 6 2.20 3.52 -12.17
N ARG A 7 1.24 2.60 -12.07
CA ARG A 7 -0.19 2.95 -12.04
C ARG A 7 -0.52 3.82 -10.84
N ASP A 8 -0.08 3.44 -9.65
CA ASP A 8 -0.43 4.15 -8.42
C ASP A 8 0.26 5.52 -8.32
N THR A 9 1.49 5.65 -8.83
CA THR A 9 2.22 6.94 -8.87
C THR A 9 1.62 7.92 -9.87
N LEU A 10 1.25 7.46 -11.08
CA LEU A 10 0.78 8.30 -12.17
C LEU A 10 -0.73 8.59 -12.09
N ALA A 11 -1.51 7.69 -11.50
CA ALA A 11 -2.96 7.87 -11.40
C ALA A 11 -3.32 9.05 -10.45
N PRO A 12 -4.34 9.86 -10.82
CA PRO A 12 -4.93 10.81 -9.91
C PRO A 12 -5.51 10.09 -8.68
N ALA A 13 -5.32 10.67 -7.48
CA ALA A 13 -5.86 10.08 -6.25
C ALA A 13 -7.40 9.90 -6.29
N ARG A 14 -8.11 10.75 -7.06
CA ARG A 14 -9.55 10.61 -7.31
C ARG A 14 -9.87 9.29 -8.00
N THR A 15 -9.07 8.87 -8.97
CA THR A 15 -9.28 7.61 -9.70
C THR A 15 -9.15 6.42 -8.77
N ILE A 16 -8.16 6.43 -7.85
CA ILE A 16 -7.99 5.39 -6.84
C ILE A 16 -9.19 5.34 -5.89
N LYS A 17 -9.70 6.49 -5.45
CA LYS A 17 -10.87 6.58 -4.55
C LYS A 17 -12.17 6.07 -5.15
N HIS A 18 -12.34 6.14 -6.47
CA HIS A 18 -13.56 5.69 -7.17
C HIS A 18 -13.41 4.34 -7.87
N ALA A 19 -12.24 3.72 -7.82
CA ALA A 19 -12.04 2.38 -8.37
C ALA A 19 -12.96 1.36 -7.68
N PRO A 20 -13.37 0.27 -8.35
CA PRO A 20 -14.07 -0.83 -7.70
C PRO A 20 -13.31 -1.30 -6.45
N GLU A 21 -14.04 -1.58 -5.37
CA GLU A 21 -13.45 -1.99 -4.11
C GLU A 21 -13.46 -3.51 -3.98
N TYR A 22 -12.28 -4.04 -3.70
CA TYR A 22 -12.03 -5.44 -3.34
C TYR A 22 -10.93 -5.48 -2.27
N THR A 23 -10.60 -6.67 -1.75
CA THR A 23 -9.60 -6.83 -0.70
C THR A 23 -8.18 -6.56 -1.21
N THR A 24 -7.28 -6.18 -0.32
CA THR A 24 -5.86 -6.02 -0.67
C THR A 24 -5.26 -7.34 -1.18
N ARG A 25 -5.71 -8.49 -0.66
CA ARG A 25 -5.32 -9.81 -1.18
C ARG A 25 -5.65 -9.97 -2.67
N THR A 26 -6.89 -9.66 -3.07
CA THR A 26 -7.29 -9.71 -4.49
C THR A 26 -6.50 -8.72 -5.33
N ALA A 27 -6.19 -7.53 -4.80
CA ALA A 27 -5.35 -6.54 -5.48
C ALA A 27 -3.96 -7.06 -5.82
N LEU A 28 -3.34 -7.76 -4.87
CA LEU A 28 -2.00 -8.30 -5.04
C LEU A 28 -1.99 -9.48 -6.00
N ALA A 29 -3.02 -10.34 -5.96
CA ALA A 29 -3.18 -11.42 -6.92
C ALA A 29 -3.37 -10.89 -8.36
N ASP A 30 -4.26 -9.90 -8.54
CA ASP A 30 -4.51 -9.25 -9.84
C ASP A 30 -3.28 -8.50 -10.38
N ALA A 31 -2.41 -8.02 -9.48
CA ALA A 31 -1.14 -7.40 -9.83
C ALA A 31 -0.07 -8.42 -10.28
N GLY A 32 -0.36 -9.71 -10.23
CA GLY A 32 0.53 -10.80 -10.66
C GLY A 32 1.60 -11.16 -9.65
N PHE A 33 1.39 -10.87 -8.36
CA PHE A 33 2.30 -11.34 -7.31
C PHE A 33 2.09 -12.83 -7.03
N SER A 34 3.19 -13.54 -6.78
CA SER A 34 3.11 -14.93 -6.37
C SER A 34 2.60 -15.04 -4.93
N GLU A 35 1.84 -16.09 -4.65
CA GLU A 35 1.31 -16.37 -3.31
C GLU A 35 2.40 -16.35 -2.22
N PRO A 36 3.58 -16.97 -2.40
CA PRO A 36 4.65 -16.92 -1.40
C PRO A 36 5.15 -15.50 -1.16
N PHE A 37 5.25 -14.67 -2.20
CA PHE A 37 5.66 -13.28 -2.03
C PHE A 37 4.60 -12.44 -1.30
N VAL A 38 3.32 -12.73 -1.52
CA VAL A 38 2.23 -12.09 -0.77
C VAL A 38 2.29 -12.46 0.71
N GLU A 39 2.50 -13.73 1.03
CA GLU A 39 2.52 -14.22 2.41
C GLU A 39 3.81 -13.83 3.16
N ASP A 40 4.98 -13.91 2.53
CA ASP A 40 6.27 -13.68 3.21
C ASP A 40 6.66 -12.19 3.28
N PHE A 41 6.20 -11.37 2.33
CA PHE A 41 6.55 -9.95 2.27
C PHE A 41 5.36 -9.04 2.53
N PHE A 42 4.29 -9.15 1.74
CA PHE A 42 3.18 -8.20 1.83
C PHE A 42 2.36 -8.35 3.10
N ARG A 43 2.05 -9.58 3.54
CA ARG A 43 1.29 -9.80 4.77
C ARG A 43 1.99 -9.18 5.99
N PRO A 44 3.24 -9.49 6.34
CA PRO A 44 3.88 -8.89 7.52
C PRO A 44 4.09 -7.38 7.37
N PHE A 45 4.41 -6.89 6.17
CA PHE A 45 4.57 -5.46 5.92
C PHE A 45 3.26 -4.69 6.13
N LEU A 46 2.18 -5.15 5.51
CA LEU A 46 0.87 -4.51 5.60
C LEU A 46 0.24 -4.71 6.98
N ALA A 47 0.55 -5.80 7.69
CA ALA A 47 0.20 -5.94 9.09
C ALA A 47 0.84 -4.86 9.96
N GLY A 48 2.09 -4.49 9.71
CA GLY A 48 2.71 -3.35 10.39
C GLY A 48 2.09 -1.99 10.03
N VAL A 49 1.66 -1.81 8.78
CA VAL A 49 1.15 -0.53 8.27
C VAL A 49 -0.33 -0.30 8.59
N PHE A 50 -1.15 -1.34 8.48
CA PHE A 50 -2.60 -1.30 8.70
C PHE A 50 -3.03 -1.85 10.07
N LEU A 51 -2.11 -2.45 10.83
CA LEU A 51 -2.41 -3.14 12.08
C LEU A 51 -3.44 -4.28 11.90
N GLU A 52 -3.38 -4.96 10.74
CA GLU A 52 -4.28 -6.05 10.33
C GLU A 52 -3.50 -7.15 9.61
N ASP A 53 -3.71 -8.42 9.96
CA ASP A 53 -2.95 -9.55 9.43
C ASP A 53 -3.61 -10.31 8.27
N THR A 54 -4.85 -10.00 7.88
CA THR A 54 -5.62 -10.79 6.90
C THR A 54 -5.65 -10.24 5.47
N LEU A 55 -5.12 -9.04 5.21
CA LEU A 55 -5.15 -8.37 3.89
C LEU A 55 -6.59 -8.13 3.36
N GLU A 56 -7.53 -8.03 4.28
CA GLU A 56 -8.94 -7.68 4.06
C GLU A 56 -9.16 -6.18 3.92
N THR A 57 -8.19 -5.36 4.36
CA THR A 57 -8.16 -3.91 4.12
C THR A 57 -8.53 -3.61 2.66
N SER A 58 -9.32 -2.55 2.48
CA SER A 58 -9.72 -2.02 1.18
C SER A 58 -8.54 -1.82 0.23
N SER A 59 -8.62 -2.39 -0.98
CA SER A 59 -7.66 -2.14 -2.07
C SER A 59 -7.42 -0.66 -2.33
N ARG A 60 -8.44 0.19 -2.17
CA ARG A 60 -8.32 1.65 -2.32
C ARG A 60 -7.35 2.25 -1.30
N VAL A 61 -7.45 1.82 -0.04
CA VAL A 61 -6.57 2.26 1.05
C VAL A 61 -5.14 1.78 0.77
N PHE A 62 -4.98 0.52 0.38
CA PHE A 62 -3.71 -0.02 -0.05
C PHE A 62 -3.04 0.82 -1.15
N HIS A 63 -3.74 1.08 -2.26
CA HIS A 63 -3.20 1.87 -3.36
C HIS A 63 -2.87 3.32 -2.97
N LEU A 64 -3.65 3.94 -2.06
CA LEU A 64 -3.35 5.29 -1.57
C LEU A 64 -2.10 5.34 -0.69
N VAL A 65 -1.92 4.36 0.19
CA VAL A 65 -0.72 4.25 1.03
C VAL A 65 0.50 3.90 0.19
N TRP A 66 0.38 2.92 -0.71
CA TRP A 66 1.42 2.53 -1.64
C TRP A 66 1.88 3.70 -2.51
N ARG A 67 0.93 4.44 -3.09
CA ARG A 67 1.20 5.69 -3.82
C ARG A 67 1.97 6.70 -2.96
N SER A 68 1.59 6.87 -1.70
CA SER A 68 2.22 7.84 -0.80
C SER A 68 3.66 7.43 -0.47
N MET A 69 3.91 6.13 -0.29
CA MET A 69 5.27 5.59 -0.13
C MET A 69 6.11 5.78 -1.39
N LEU A 70 5.55 5.52 -2.58
CA LEU A 70 6.27 5.66 -3.85
C LEU A 70 6.59 7.11 -4.23
N ARG A 71 5.72 8.06 -3.86
CA ARG A 71 5.92 9.50 -4.15
C ARG A 71 6.64 10.24 -3.04
N GLY A 72 6.56 9.74 -1.82
CA GLY A 72 7.09 10.38 -0.62
C GLY A 72 8.56 10.10 -0.44
N ALA A 73 9.27 11.05 0.15
CA ALA A 73 10.56 10.79 0.77
C ALA A 73 10.30 10.29 2.20
N LEU A 74 10.93 9.19 2.60
CA LEU A 74 10.99 8.80 4.00
C LEU A 74 11.82 9.86 4.74
N CYS A 75 11.19 10.59 5.65
CA CYS A 75 11.85 11.60 6.46
C CYS A 75 11.67 11.29 7.94
N LEU A 76 12.71 11.60 8.72
CA LEU A 76 12.66 11.64 10.16
C LEU A 76 12.52 13.11 10.57
N PRO A 77 11.61 13.46 11.51
CA PRO A 77 11.57 14.80 12.07
C PRO A 77 12.94 15.17 12.63
N ALA A 78 13.37 16.42 12.44
CA ALA A 78 14.70 16.88 12.84
C ALA A 78 14.99 16.70 14.34
N PHE A 79 13.93 16.66 15.17
CA PHE A 79 14.01 16.49 16.62
C PHE A 79 13.59 15.09 17.09
N GLY A 80 13.55 14.11 16.17
CA GLY A 80 13.15 12.74 16.44
C GLY A 80 11.65 12.51 16.38
N VAL A 81 11.23 11.25 16.26
CA VAL A 81 9.80 10.86 16.14
C VAL A 81 8.97 11.30 17.35
N GLN A 82 9.60 11.44 18.52
CA GLN A 82 8.96 11.92 19.75
C GLN A 82 8.50 13.38 19.69
N SER A 83 8.90 14.14 18.65
CA SER A 83 8.51 15.53 18.48
C SER A 83 7.18 15.72 17.74
N VAL A 84 6.52 14.65 17.28
CA VAL A 84 5.23 14.71 16.58
C VAL A 84 4.10 14.66 17.64
N PRO A 85 3.14 15.60 17.61
CA PRO A 85 2.06 15.70 18.61
C PRO A 85 1.03 14.56 18.52
#